data_AF-A0A7Z9WMI0-F1
#
_entry.id   AF-A0A7Z9WMI0-F1
#
_cell.length_a   1.000
_cell.length_b   1.000
_cell.length_c   1.000
_cell.angle_alpha   90.00
_cell.angle_beta   90.00
_cell.angle_gamma   90.00
#
_symmetry.space_group_name_H-M   'P 1'
#
loop_
_entity.id
_entity.type
_entity.pdbx_description
1 polymer ?
#
loop_
_entity_poly.entity_id
_entity_poly.type
_entity_poly.pdbx_seq_one_letter_code
_entity_poly.pdbx_strand_id
1 'polypeptide(L)'
;MISWLEWKGSPVHRDIAQAGRALGEAGIIEDKVVLDQYGSSRQAQLVLRFLERAALGEGMRSQLDPQLRVMGVTATGGGKVNVSPDPMDGHVIPIGRLTWEGYVRAIPRGCPIAFPDPSIETHENGMVYLAGALVNAGLVDSFDGFLRFLKDHFARHERIDILPEGMQPKALAIEHFHRQPRKGSIKDPSKVEIVYPDLERFPRIDFPCGVREAELQLLSALFRAQAFREPGPLDKVVIAVLPGHGSVALYGGPREELTDILVNGMEMEQPMRV
;
A
#
# COMPACT_ATOMS: atom_id res chain seq x y z
N MET A 1 -15.40 -7.99 -16.17
CA MET A 1 -16.11 -7.28 -15.07
C MET A 1 -16.47 -8.32 -14.03
N ILE A 2 -16.01 -8.15 -12.79
CA ILE A 2 -16.20 -9.14 -11.71
C ILE A 2 -17.64 -9.13 -11.18
N SER A 3 -18.15 -10.26 -10.73
CA SER A 3 -19.45 -10.39 -10.06
C SER A 3 -19.34 -10.23 -8.55
N TRP A 4 -20.45 -9.88 -7.89
CA TRP A 4 -20.49 -9.83 -6.42
C TRP A 4 -20.12 -11.16 -5.75
N LEU A 5 -20.52 -12.30 -6.35
CA LEU A 5 -20.20 -13.62 -5.81
C LEU A 5 -18.70 -13.92 -5.84
N GLU A 6 -18.01 -13.51 -6.90
CA GLU A 6 -16.55 -13.63 -7.01
C GLU A 6 -15.86 -12.71 -6.00
N TRP A 7 -16.25 -11.43 -5.94
CA TRP A 7 -15.63 -10.47 -5.03
C TRP A 7 -15.83 -10.82 -3.55
N LYS A 8 -17.05 -11.20 -3.15
CA LYS A 8 -17.32 -11.58 -1.75
C LYS A 8 -16.60 -12.87 -1.34
N GLY A 9 -16.28 -13.73 -2.30
CA GLY A 9 -15.55 -14.97 -2.08
C GLY A 9 -14.04 -14.79 -2.04
N SER A 10 -13.53 -13.59 -2.37
CA SER A 10 -12.08 -13.32 -2.38
C SER A 10 -11.49 -13.42 -0.96
N PRO A 11 -10.33 -14.08 -0.78
CA PRO A 11 -9.69 -14.17 0.53
C PRO A 11 -9.18 -12.82 1.05
N VAL A 12 -9.05 -11.81 0.20
CA VAL A 12 -8.48 -10.50 0.57
C VAL A 12 -9.21 -9.84 1.73
N HIS A 13 -10.52 -10.07 1.88
CA HIS A 13 -11.31 -9.51 2.99
C HIS A 13 -10.79 -9.99 4.35
N ARG A 14 -10.69 -11.31 4.51
CA ARG A 14 -10.21 -11.93 5.76
C ARG A 14 -8.74 -11.62 5.99
N ASP A 15 -7.93 -11.72 4.94
CA ASP A 15 -6.48 -11.56 5.04
C ASP A 15 -6.12 -10.11 5.42
N ILE A 16 -6.82 -9.10 4.87
CA ILE A 16 -6.65 -7.69 5.28
C ILE A 16 -7.12 -7.49 6.72
N ALA A 17 -8.28 -8.05 7.10
CA ALA A 17 -8.80 -7.93 8.46
C ALA A 17 -7.86 -8.53 9.51
N GLN A 18 -7.26 -9.68 9.23
CA GLN A 18 -6.30 -10.33 10.13
C GLN A 18 -5.02 -9.53 10.26
N ALA A 19 -4.47 -9.03 9.14
CA ALA A 19 -3.29 -8.19 9.16
C ALA A 19 -3.50 -6.88 9.92
N GLY A 20 -4.63 -6.21 9.71
CA GLY A 20 -4.97 -4.96 10.39
C GLY A 20 -4.99 -5.12 11.91
N ARG A 21 -5.59 -6.21 12.42
CA ARG A 21 -5.56 -6.53 13.86
C ARG A 21 -4.15 -6.77 14.38
N ALA A 22 -3.37 -7.62 13.71
CA ALA A 22 -2.03 -7.96 14.16
C ALA A 22 -1.08 -6.74 14.18
N LEU A 23 -1.14 -5.90 13.14
CA LEU A 23 -0.33 -4.68 13.07
C LEU A 23 -0.78 -3.62 14.10
N GLY A 24 -2.08 -3.54 14.38
CA GLY A 24 -2.63 -2.69 15.43
C GLY A 24 -2.22 -3.14 16.83
N GLU A 25 -2.29 -4.43 17.13
CA GLU A 25 -1.82 -5.03 18.40
C GLU A 25 -0.31 -4.81 18.61
N ALA A 26 0.47 -4.79 17.52
CA ALA A 26 1.89 -4.49 17.54
C ALA A 26 2.23 -2.99 17.61
N GLY A 27 1.24 -2.09 17.53
CA GLY A 27 1.45 -0.63 17.55
C GLY A 27 2.13 -0.08 16.28
N ILE A 28 2.09 -0.83 15.18
CA ILE A 28 2.68 -0.44 13.89
C ILE A 28 1.75 0.50 13.12
N ILE A 29 0.44 0.25 13.21
CA ILE A 29 -0.60 1.13 12.68
C ILE A 29 -1.55 1.56 13.80
N GLU A 30 -2.17 2.73 13.63
CA GLU A 30 -3.06 3.31 14.62
C GLU A 30 -4.46 3.51 14.02
N ASP A 31 -5.49 3.10 14.77
CA ASP A 31 -6.88 3.19 14.31
C ASP A 31 -7.41 4.63 14.32
N LYS A 32 -6.82 5.49 15.17
CA LYS A 32 -7.12 6.91 15.34
C LYS A 32 -5.87 7.67 15.79
N VAL A 33 -5.59 8.81 15.17
CA VAL A 33 -4.56 9.74 15.66
C VAL A 33 -5.04 10.37 16.96
N VAL A 34 -4.31 10.16 18.07
CA VAL A 34 -4.59 10.82 19.35
C VAL A 34 -4.10 12.27 19.29
N LEU A 35 -5.02 13.22 19.09
CA LEU A 35 -4.69 14.64 18.92
C LEU A 35 -4.50 15.42 20.24
N ASP A 36 -4.80 14.79 21.38
CA ASP A 36 -4.71 15.40 22.71
C ASP A 36 -3.28 15.81 23.09
N GLN A 37 -2.28 15.29 22.36
CA GLN A 37 -0.87 15.65 22.51
C GLN A 37 -0.46 16.94 21.77
N TYR A 38 -1.32 17.51 20.92
CA TYR A 38 -0.98 18.66 20.06
C TYR A 38 -1.68 19.98 20.46
N GLY A 39 -2.44 20.01 21.57
CA GLY A 39 -3.08 21.23 22.05
C GLY A 39 -3.82 21.06 23.38
N SER A 40 -4.39 22.15 23.91
CA SER A 40 -5.28 22.05 25.07
C SER A 40 -6.49 21.15 24.77
N SER A 41 -7.07 20.49 25.78
CA SER A 41 -8.19 19.54 25.61
C SER A 41 -9.36 20.14 24.79
N ARG A 42 -9.57 21.45 24.87
CA ARG A 42 -10.59 22.19 24.10
C ARG A 42 -10.18 22.43 22.64
N GLN A 43 -8.91 22.74 22.37
CA GLN A 43 -8.40 22.89 21.00
C GLN A 43 -8.31 21.53 20.30
N ALA A 44 -7.82 20.50 20.98
CA ALA A 44 -7.83 19.12 20.50
C ALA A 44 -9.26 18.68 20.16
N GLN A 45 -10.26 18.97 21.00
CA GLN A 45 -11.68 18.68 20.68
C GLN A 45 -12.25 19.49 19.51
N LEU A 46 -11.79 20.72 19.26
CA LEU A 46 -12.26 21.54 18.14
C LEU A 46 -11.63 21.09 16.82
N VAL A 47 -10.34 20.75 16.86
CA VAL A 47 -9.62 20.14 15.73
C VAL A 47 -10.15 18.74 15.46
N LEU A 48 -10.40 17.92 16.50
CA LEU A 48 -11.09 16.64 16.39
C LEU A 48 -12.50 16.81 15.85
N ARG A 49 -13.32 17.78 16.26
CA ARG A 49 -14.65 17.97 15.64
C ARG A 49 -14.59 18.41 14.18
N PHE A 50 -13.58 19.18 13.80
CA PHE A 50 -13.33 19.56 12.40
C PHE A 50 -12.86 18.33 11.58
N LEU A 51 -12.01 17.49 12.17
CA LEU A 51 -11.47 16.27 11.59
C LEU A 51 -12.38 15.03 11.80
N GLU A 52 -13.38 15.04 12.66
CA GLU A 52 -14.32 13.92 12.87
C GLU A 52 -15.27 13.80 11.67
N ARG A 53 -15.35 14.84 10.83
CA ARG A 53 -15.89 14.75 9.47
C ARG A 53 -14.98 13.98 8.50
N ALA A 54 -13.72 13.72 8.88
CA ALA A 54 -12.68 13.05 8.10
C ALA A 54 -11.74 12.28 9.05
N ALA A 55 -12.19 11.16 9.63
CA ALA A 55 -11.43 10.36 10.60
C ALA A 55 -9.95 10.22 10.19
N LEU A 56 -8.99 10.46 11.09
CA LEU A 56 -7.56 10.29 10.82
C LEU A 56 -7.10 8.94 11.37
N GLY A 57 -6.87 7.97 10.49
CA GLY A 57 -6.19 6.70 10.80
C GLY A 57 -4.83 6.67 10.12
N GLU A 58 -3.89 5.89 10.65
CA GLU A 58 -2.57 5.73 10.04
C GLU A 58 -2.43 4.39 9.36
N GLY A 59 -1.79 4.42 8.19
CA GLY A 59 -1.46 3.25 7.40
C GLY A 59 -2.55 2.80 6.43
N MET A 60 -2.12 2.01 5.45
CA MET A 60 -2.99 1.32 4.51
C MET A 60 -2.40 -0.03 4.14
N ARG A 61 -3.23 -1.06 4.25
CA ARG A 61 -2.99 -2.34 3.59
C ARG A 61 -3.71 -2.41 2.26
N SER A 62 -2.99 -2.89 1.24
CA SER A 62 -3.57 -3.41 0.01
C SER A 62 -3.19 -4.86 -0.21
N GLN A 63 -4.07 -5.63 -0.83
CA GLN A 63 -3.78 -6.99 -1.28
C GLN A 63 -4.32 -7.21 -2.68
N LEU A 64 -3.55 -7.91 -3.51
CA LEU A 64 -3.96 -8.27 -4.86
C LEU A 64 -4.62 -9.64 -4.85
N ASP A 65 -5.82 -9.76 -5.40
CA ASP A 65 -6.39 -11.03 -5.83
C ASP A 65 -5.95 -11.29 -7.28
N PRO A 66 -5.00 -12.22 -7.53
CA PRO A 66 -4.49 -12.45 -8.88
C PRO A 66 -5.49 -13.15 -9.80
N GLN A 67 -6.48 -13.87 -9.26
CA GLN A 67 -7.51 -14.53 -10.05
C GLN A 67 -8.51 -13.50 -10.57
N LEU A 68 -8.94 -12.60 -9.69
CA LEU A 68 -9.85 -11.52 -10.03
C LEU A 68 -9.14 -10.33 -10.70
N ARG A 69 -7.80 -10.27 -10.59
CA ARG A 69 -6.93 -9.19 -11.09
C ARG A 69 -7.30 -7.83 -10.50
N VAL A 70 -7.75 -7.82 -9.25
CA VAL A 70 -8.16 -6.61 -8.53
C VAL A 70 -7.40 -6.49 -7.22
N MET A 71 -7.09 -5.25 -6.87
CA MET A 71 -6.51 -4.90 -5.57
C MET A 71 -7.65 -4.57 -4.60
N GLY A 72 -7.69 -5.24 -3.46
CA GLY A 72 -8.48 -4.80 -2.31
C GLY A 72 -7.70 -3.79 -1.48
N VAL A 73 -8.31 -2.66 -1.15
CA VAL A 73 -7.72 -1.61 -0.31
C VAL A 73 -8.64 -1.24 0.84
N THR A 74 -8.08 -0.82 1.98
CA THR A 74 -8.87 -0.29 3.09
C THR A 74 -9.44 1.09 2.78
N ALA A 75 -10.55 1.45 3.43
CA ALA A 75 -11.19 2.77 3.31
C ALA A 75 -10.28 3.91 3.78
N THR A 76 -10.47 5.13 3.30
CA THR A 76 -9.78 6.31 3.83
C THR A 76 -10.21 6.61 5.26
N GLY A 77 -9.27 7.15 6.05
CA GLY A 77 -9.48 7.55 7.44
C GLY A 77 -9.27 6.46 8.49
N GLY A 78 -9.98 6.56 9.61
CA GLY A 78 -9.89 5.60 10.73
C GLY A 78 -10.50 4.22 10.40
N GLY A 79 -10.33 3.24 11.31
CA GLY A 79 -10.85 1.88 11.11
C GLY A 79 -9.89 0.92 10.41
N LYS A 80 -8.59 1.24 10.41
CA LYS A 80 -7.51 0.46 9.78
C LYS A 80 -7.12 -0.79 10.57
N VAL A 81 -7.34 -0.77 11.89
CA VAL A 81 -7.10 -1.92 12.77
C VAL A 81 -8.32 -2.85 12.78
N ASN A 82 -9.51 -2.25 12.85
CA ASN A 82 -10.78 -2.95 12.99
C ASN A 82 -11.50 -3.15 11.65
N VAL A 83 -10.77 -3.61 10.63
CA VAL A 83 -11.36 -3.96 9.33
C VAL A 83 -12.23 -5.20 9.49
N SER A 84 -13.49 -5.12 9.06
CA SER A 84 -14.40 -6.26 9.08
C SER A 84 -14.03 -7.24 7.97
N PRO A 85 -13.99 -8.55 8.25
CA PRO A 85 -13.82 -9.56 7.22
C PRO A 85 -15.11 -9.84 6.43
N ASP A 86 -16.27 -9.31 6.85
CA ASP A 86 -17.53 -9.46 6.13
C ASP A 86 -17.56 -8.50 4.92
N PRO A 87 -17.64 -9.02 3.68
CA PRO A 87 -17.72 -8.18 2.49
C PRO A 87 -18.92 -7.23 2.49
N MET A 88 -20.00 -7.55 3.21
CA MET A 88 -21.19 -6.70 3.32
C MET A 88 -20.92 -5.39 4.06
N ASP A 89 -19.88 -5.32 4.89
CA ASP A 89 -19.52 -4.09 5.60
C ASP A 89 -18.76 -3.11 4.69
N GLY A 90 -18.24 -3.58 3.55
CA GLY A 90 -17.62 -2.71 2.54
C GLY A 90 -16.28 -2.09 2.95
N HIS A 91 -15.62 -2.61 4.00
CA HIS A 91 -14.35 -2.06 4.49
C HIS A 91 -13.17 -2.30 3.52
N VAL A 92 -13.30 -3.25 2.59
CA VAL A 92 -12.31 -3.53 1.55
C VAL A 92 -12.89 -3.17 0.18
N ILE A 93 -12.28 -2.18 -0.46
CA ILE A 93 -12.74 -1.59 -1.71
C ILE A 93 -11.98 -2.22 -2.89
N PRO A 94 -12.66 -2.74 -3.92
CA PRO A 94 -12.00 -3.31 -5.09
C PRO A 94 -11.57 -2.22 -6.07
N ILE A 95 -10.30 -2.23 -6.44
CA ILE A 95 -9.67 -1.36 -7.44
C ILE A 95 -9.15 -2.23 -8.58
N GLY A 96 -9.50 -1.90 -9.83
CA GLY A 96 -9.10 -2.71 -10.98
C GLY A 96 -8.12 -2.02 -11.91
N ARG A 97 -8.15 -0.69 -11.97
CA ARG A 97 -7.38 0.08 -12.97
C ARG A 97 -6.80 1.35 -12.39
N LEU A 98 -5.76 1.82 -13.05
CA LEU A 98 -5.12 3.11 -12.81
C LEU A 98 -5.40 4.04 -13.99
N THR A 99 -5.49 5.32 -13.67
CA THR A 99 -5.36 6.43 -14.61
C THR A 99 -4.01 7.13 -14.34
N TRP A 100 -3.69 8.15 -15.11
CA TRP A 100 -2.48 8.95 -14.89
C TRP A 100 -2.41 9.54 -13.46
N GLU A 101 -3.55 9.98 -12.92
CA GLU A 101 -3.63 10.73 -11.66
C GLU A 101 -4.45 10.02 -10.57
N GLY A 102 -4.90 8.79 -10.81
CA GLY A 102 -5.77 8.10 -9.88
C GLY A 102 -6.14 6.70 -10.33
N TYR A 103 -7.34 6.26 -9.98
CA TYR A 103 -7.74 4.87 -10.14
C TYR A 103 -9.22 4.73 -10.47
N VAL A 104 -9.60 3.53 -10.93
CA VAL A 104 -10.98 3.15 -11.20
C VAL A 104 -11.36 1.96 -10.33
N ARG A 105 -12.42 2.14 -9.53
CA ARG A 105 -13.00 1.08 -8.71
C ARG A 105 -13.58 -0.02 -9.59
N ALA A 106 -13.31 -1.27 -9.23
CA ALA A 106 -13.87 -2.45 -9.89
C ALA A 106 -15.17 -2.86 -9.20
N ILE A 107 -16.18 -1.98 -9.22
CA ILE A 107 -17.47 -2.24 -8.55
C ILE A 107 -18.09 -3.53 -9.11
N PRO A 108 -18.32 -4.56 -8.27
CA PRO A 108 -18.82 -5.83 -8.76
C PRO A 108 -20.23 -5.74 -9.31
N ARG A 109 -20.52 -6.49 -10.37
CA ARG A 109 -21.90 -6.59 -10.90
C ARG A 109 -22.80 -7.25 -9.86
N GLY A 110 -23.92 -6.59 -9.56
CA GLY A 110 -24.88 -7.04 -8.54
C GLY A 110 -24.43 -6.76 -7.10
N CYS A 111 -23.47 -5.84 -6.90
CA CYS A 111 -23.04 -5.40 -5.58
C CYS A 111 -24.24 -4.83 -4.78
N PRO A 112 -24.57 -5.38 -3.61
CA PRO A 112 -25.71 -4.93 -2.80
C PRO A 112 -25.37 -3.73 -1.89
N ILE A 113 -24.12 -3.30 -1.88
CA ILE A 113 -23.60 -2.26 -0.98
C ILE A 113 -22.96 -1.11 -1.76
N ALA A 114 -22.86 0.04 -1.09
CA ALA A 114 -22.02 1.15 -1.52
C ALA A 114 -20.68 1.10 -0.77
N PHE A 115 -19.57 1.27 -1.49
CA PHE A 115 -18.26 1.34 -0.86
C PHE A 115 -17.94 2.76 -0.40
N PRO A 116 -17.29 2.93 0.77
CA PRO A 116 -16.69 4.21 1.14
C PRO A 116 -15.56 4.58 0.16
N ASP A 117 -14.99 5.77 0.36
CA ASP A 117 -13.81 6.17 -0.38
C ASP A 117 -12.60 5.32 0.05
N PRO A 118 -11.81 4.80 -0.90
CA PRO A 118 -10.61 4.04 -0.57
C PRO A 118 -9.51 4.99 -0.08
N SER A 119 -8.46 4.44 0.54
CA SER A 119 -7.40 5.28 1.09
C SER A 119 -6.70 6.16 0.04
N ILE A 120 -6.11 7.25 0.51
CA ILE A 120 -5.38 8.22 -0.32
C ILE A 120 -4.14 7.61 -1.00
N GLU A 121 -3.55 6.56 -0.42
CA GLU A 121 -2.42 5.81 -0.96
C GLU A 121 -2.81 4.75 -2.01
N THR A 122 -4.08 4.70 -2.42
CA THR A 122 -4.59 3.69 -3.37
C THR A 122 -3.88 3.74 -4.73
N HIS A 123 -3.63 4.95 -5.25
CA HIS A 123 -2.96 5.10 -6.54
C HIS A 123 -1.52 4.59 -6.49
N GLU A 124 -0.80 4.97 -5.43
CA GLU A 124 0.57 4.55 -5.15
C GLU A 124 0.71 3.03 -5.13
N ASN A 125 -0.12 2.33 -4.35
CA ASN A 125 -0.07 0.86 -4.28
C ASN A 125 -0.44 0.19 -5.59
N GLY A 126 -1.41 0.76 -6.32
CA GLY A 126 -1.73 0.31 -7.66
C GLY A 126 -0.53 0.40 -8.61
N MET A 127 0.19 1.52 -8.59
CA MET A 127 1.41 1.71 -9.39
C MET A 127 2.51 0.73 -9.02
N VAL A 128 2.65 0.37 -7.75
CA VAL A 128 3.61 -0.67 -7.30
C VAL A 128 3.24 -2.05 -7.86
N TYR A 129 1.97 -2.46 -7.80
CA TYR A 129 1.53 -3.73 -8.38
C TYR A 129 1.75 -3.78 -9.90
N LEU A 130 1.44 -2.69 -10.60
CA LEU A 130 1.68 -2.58 -12.04
C LEU A 130 3.18 -2.65 -12.36
N ALA A 131 4.02 -1.88 -11.65
CA ALA A 131 5.46 -1.90 -11.81
C ALA A 131 6.01 -3.32 -11.58
N GLY A 132 5.57 -3.97 -10.50
CA GLY A 132 5.96 -5.35 -10.19
C GLY A 132 5.56 -6.34 -11.29
N ALA A 133 4.34 -6.24 -11.83
CA ALA A 133 3.88 -7.11 -12.93
C ALA A 133 4.73 -6.92 -14.20
N LEU A 134 5.08 -5.68 -14.54
CA LEU A 134 5.91 -5.36 -15.69
C LEU A 134 7.36 -5.85 -15.51
N VAL A 135 7.93 -5.71 -14.31
CA VAL A 135 9.26 -6.23 -14.00
C VAL A 135 9.27 -7.75 -14.06
N ASN A 136 8.26 -8.41 -13.48
CA ASN A 136 8.14 -9.86 -13.52
C ASN A 136 8.04 -10.39 -14.96
N ALA A 137 7.38 -9.65 -15.85
CA ALA A 137 7.30 -9.96 -17.27
C ALA A 137 8.57 -9.61 -18.07
N GLY A 138 9.59 -9.00 -17.44
CA GLY A 138 10.82 -8.56 -18.10
C GLY A 138 10.64 -7.36 -19.05
N LEU A 139 9.57 -6.58 -18.87
CA LEU A 139 9.25 -5.43 -19.75
C LEU A 139 9.87 -4.12 -19.26
N VAL A 140 10.14 -4.01 -17.96
CA VAL A 140 10.84 -2.88 -17.35
C VAL A 140 11.82 -3.42 -16.29
N ASP A 141 12.95 -2.76 -16.13
CA ASP A 141 14.02 -3.16 -15.18
C ASP A 141 14.51 -1.98 -14.31
N SER A 142 13.97 -0.80 -14.56
CA SER A 142 14.46 0.47 -14.04
C SER A 142 13.32 1.46 -13.86
N PHE A 143 13.50 2.39 -12.93
CA PHE A 143 12.54 3.44 -12.65
C PHE A 143 12.23 4.29 -13.88
N ASP A 144 13.24 4.69 -14.64
CA ASP A 144 13.04 5.45 -15.88
C ASP A 144 12.40 4.63 -17.00
N GLY A 145 12.69 3.33 -17.06
CA GLY A 145 11.98 2.41 -17.96
C GLY A 145 10.49 2.35 -17.66
N PHE A 146 10.12 2.24 -16.38
CA PHE A 146 8.74 2.27 -15.94
C PHE A 146 8.05 3.62 -16.21
N LEU A 147 8.69 4.74 -15.90
CA LEU A 147 8.14 6.06 -16.20
C LEU A 147 7.93 6.29 -17.71
N ARG A 148 8.85 5.79 -18.55
CA ARG A 148 8.69 5.83 -20.01
C ARG A 148 7.50 4.99 -20.46
N PHE A 149 7.38 3.76 -19.95
CA PHE A 149 6.23 2.90 -20.21
C PHE A 149 4.91 3.60 -19.85
N LEU A 150 4.81 4.22 -18.66
CA LEU A 150 3.60 4.93 -18.25
C LEU A 150 3.29 6.09 -19.21
N LYS A 151 4.28 6.90 -19.56
CA LYS A 151 4.09 8.02 -20.51
C LYS A 151 3.60 7.54 -21.87
N ASP A 152 4.22 6.50 -22.42
CA ASP A 152 3.87 5.94 -23.73
C ASP A 152 2.46 5.33 -23.71
N HIS A 153 2.10 4.63 -22.63
CA HIS A 153 0.76 4.06 -22.46
C HIS A 153 -0.29 5.15 -22.34
N PHE A 154 -0.10 6.11 -21.42
CA PHE A 154 -1.09 7.15 -21.15
C PHE A 154 -1.20 8.22 -22.25
N ALA A 155 -0.23 8.28 -23.17
CA ALA A 155 -0.37 9.06 -24.39
C ALA A 155 -1.41 8.49 -25.38
N ARG A 156 -1.79 7.21 -25.22
CA ARG A 156 -2.68 6.48 -26.15
C ARG A 156 -3.93 5.90 -25.48
N HIS A 157 -3.88 5.72 -24.17
CA HIS A 157 -4.91 5.05 -23.39
C HIS A 157 -5.17 5.84 -22.11
N GLU A 158 -6.43 5.96 -21.70
CA GLU A 158 -6.76 6.67 -20.46
C GLU A 158 -6.49 5.85 -19.20
N ARG A 159 -6.38 4.52 -19.33
CA ARG A 159 -6.45 3.57 -18.22
C ARG A 159 -5.54 2.37 -18.46
N ILE A 160 -5.06 1.77 -17.38
CA ILE A 160 -4.32 0.51 -17.38
C ILE A 160 -4.81 -0.37 -16.24
N ASP A 161 -4.90 -1.69 -16.45
CA ASP A 161 -5.23 -2.62 -15.37
C ASP A 161 -4.07 -2.70 -14.36
N ILE A 162 -4.39 -2.80 -13.07
CA ILE A 162 -3.37 -2.96 -12.00
C ILE A 162 -2.52 -4.22 -12.24
N LEU A 163 -3.16 -5.28 -12.74
CA LEU A 163 -2.50 -6.49 -13.20
C LEU A 163 -2.91 -6.77 -14.66
N PRO A 164 -2.16 -6.26 -15.66
CA PRO A 164 -2.49 -6.36 -17.09
C PRO A 164 -2.63 -7.80 -17.56
N GLU A 165 -3.64 -8.10 -18.38
CA GLU A 165 -3.97 -9.47 -18.86
C GLU A 165 -2.73 -10.27 -19.30
N GLY A 166 -2.68 -11.54 -18.92
CA GLY A 166 -1.53 -12.42 -19.21
C GLY A 166 -0.30 -12.24 -18.30
N MET A 167 -0.20 -11.14 -17.54
CA MET A 167 0.90 -10.94 -16.60
C MET A 167 0.65 -11.63 -15.26
N GLN A 168 1.76 -11.98 -14.59
CA GLN A 168 1.79 -12.50 -13.23
C GLN A 168 2.26 -11.41 -12.25
N PRO A 169 1.68 -11.33 -11.05
CA PRO A 169 2.09 -10.34 -10.08
C PRO A 169 3.46 -10.65 -9.48
N LYS A 170 4.18 -9.60 -9.08
CA LYS A 170 5.42 -9.73 -8.29
C LYS A 170 5.17 -9.61 -6.79
N ALA A 171 4.21 -8.77 -6.40
CA ALA A 171 3.74 -8.61 -5.03
C ALA A 171 2.26 -9.03 -4.93
N LEU A 172 1.89 -9.60 -3.79
CA LEU A 172 0.52 -9.98 -3.44
C LEU A 172 -0.05 -9.17 -2.27
N ALA A 173 0.82 -8.55 -1.48
CA ALA A 173 0.45 -7.68 -0.38
C ALA A 173 1.42 -6.49 -0.30
N ILE A 174 0.87 -5.33 0.05
CA ILE A 174 1.60 -4.10 0.33
C ILE A 174 1.05 -3.51 1.63
N GLU A 175 1.96 -3.11 2.50
CA GLU A 175 1.69 -2.40 3.75
C GLU A 175 2.36 -1.04 3.71
N HIS A 176 1.57 0.02 3.78
CA HIS A 176 2.03 1.39 3.97
C HIS A 176 1.82 1.76 5.43
N PHE A 177 2.86 2.20 6.14
CA PHE A 177 2.77 2.57 7.56
C PHE A 177 3.76 3.66 7.96
N HIS A 178 3.40 4.49 8.94
CA HIS A 178 4.21 5.64 9.41
C HIS A 178 5.20 5.24 10.51
N ARG A 179 5.94 4.16 10.26
CA ARG A 179 7.07 3.70 11.09
C ARG A 179 8.22 3.32 10.18
N GLN A 180 9.42 3.20 10.73
CA GLN A 180 10.58 2.68 10.03
C GLN A 180 11.25 1.55 10.81
N PRO A 181 11.89 0.58 10.14
CA PRO A 181 12.67 -0.44 10.83
C PRO A 181 13.81 0.20 11.61
N ARG A 182 13.92 -0.12 12.90
CA ARG A 182 15.05 0.29 13.73
C ARG A 182 16.34 -0.30 13.19
N LYS A 183 17.38 0.53 13.06
CA LYS A 183 18.67 0.07 12.52
C LYS A 183 19.23 -1.10 13.35
N GLY A 184 19.52 -2.22 12.68
CA GLY A 184 20.09 -3.41 13.30
C GLY A 184 19.11 -4.30 14.05
N SER A 185 17.80 -4.06 13.97
CA SER A 185 16.78 -4.87 14.65
C SER A 185 16.26 -6.06 13.84
N ILE A 186 16.62 -6.17 12.55
CA ILE A 186 16.17 -7.25 11.66
C ILE A 186 16.75 -8.59 12.15
N LYS A 187 15.87 -9.51 12.54
CA LYS A 187 16.26 -10.83 13.05
C LYS A 187 16.82 -11.74 11.95
N ASP A 188 16.26 -11.69 10.75
CA ASP A 188 16.69 -12.46 9.58
C ASP A 188 16.92 -11.56 8.36
N PRO A 189 18.15 -11.04 8.17
CA PRO A 189 18.50 -10.20 7.02
C PRO A 189 18.38 -10.90 5.67
N SER A 190 18.30 -12.23 5.63
CA SER A 190 18.15 -12.97 4.37
C SER A 190 16.73 -12.83 3.79
N LYS A 191 15.73 -12.57 4.66
CA LYS A 191 14.32 -12.42 4.30
C LYS A 191 13.88 -10.99 4.02
N VAL A 192 14.69 -10.00 4.38
CA VAL A 192 14.31 -8.58 4.31
C VAL A 192 15.35 -7.79 3.53
N GLU A 193 14.89 -6.98 2.58
CA GLU A 193 15.71 -6.01 1.85
C GLU A 193 15.19 -4.61 2.14
N ILE A 194 16.00 -3.79 2.84
CA ILE A 194 15.67 -2.39 3.11
C ILE A 194 16.27 -1.53 1.99
N VAL A 195 15.43 -0.67 1.41
CA VAL A 195 15.82 0.26 0.34
C VAL A 195 15.38 1.68 0.63
N TYR A 196 16.06 2.63 0.00
CA TYR A 196 15.83 4.06 0.15
C TYR A 196 15.69 4.70 -1.23
N PRO A 197 14.94 5.82 -1.36
CA PRO A 197 14.82 6.55 -2.62
C PRO A 197 16.17 6.98 -3.21
N ASP A 198 16.18 7.25 -4.51
CA ASP A 198 17.29 7.96 -5.15
C ASP A 198 17.36 9.41 -4.66
N LEU A 199 18.24 9.66 -3.68
CA LEU A 199 18.38 10.97 -3.05
C LEU A 199 18.99 12.03 -3.97
N GLU A 200 19.64 11.66 -5.08
CA GLU A 200 20.12 12.62 -6.07
C GLU A 200 18.96 13.19 -6.89
N ARG A 201 17.94 12.37 -7.13
CA ARG A 201 16.73 12.75 -7.88
C ARG A 201 15.62 13.28 -7.00
N PHE A 202 15.49 12.75 -5.79
CA PHE A 202 14.45 13.08 -4.83
C PHE A 202 15.11 13.50 -3.51
N PRO A 203 15.24 14.82 -3.25
CA PRO A 203 15.81 15.29 -2.01
C PRO A 203 14.96 14.83 -0.82
N ARG A 204 15.60 14.69 0.33
CA ARG A 204 14.88 14.38 1.58
C ARG A 204 13.94 15.53 1.89
N ILE A 205 12.65 15.26 1.99
CA ILE A 205 11.59 16.19 2.36
C ILE A 205 10.54 15.42 3.14
N ASP A 206 9.88 16.08 4.10
CA ASP A 206 8.63 15.57 4.66
C ASP A 206 7.50 15.76 3.62
N PHE A 207 6.65 14.76 3.43
CA PHE A 207 5.51 14.84 2.52
C PHE A 207 4.27 14.13 3.08
N PRO A 208 3.06 14.61 2.77
CA PRO A 208 1.83 13.92 3.14
C PRO A 208 1.59 12.70 2.27
N CYS A 209 0.75 11.78 2.73
CA CYS A 209 0.39 10.57 1.97
C CYS A 209 -0.40 10.91 0.70
N GLY A 210 -0.31 10.02 -0.30
CA GLY A 210 -1.12 10.10 -1.52
C GLY A 210 -0.73 11.23 -2.49
N VAL A 211 0.39 11.92 -2.26
CA VAL A 211 0.93 12.90 -3.22
C VAL A 211 1.86 12.23 -4.22
N ARG A 212 2.01 12.86 -5.39
CA ARG A 212 2.82 12.31 -6.48
C ARG A 212 4.28 12.10 -6.08
N GLU A 213 4.82 13.00 -5.27
CA GLU A 213 6.20 12.96 -4.77
C GLU A 213 6.44 11.72 -3.92
N ALA A 214 5.47 11.32 -3.08
CA ALA A 214 5.53 10.10 -2.26
C ALA A 214 5.63 8.86 -3.15
N GLU A 215 4.73 8.76 -4.13
CA GLU A 215 4.69 7.64 -5.06
C GLU A 215 5.99 7.53 -5.87
N LEU A 216 6.50 8.66 -6.39
CA LEU A 216 7.74 8.67 -7.16
C LEU A 216 8.96 8.26 -6.31
N GLN A 217 9.02 8.70 -5.06
CA GLN A 217 10.07 8.28 -4.12
C GLN A 217 9.98 6.80 -3.79
N LEU A 218 8.77 6.28 -3.55
CA LEU A 218 8.53 4.86 -3.35
C LEU A 218 9.01 4.04 -4.54
N LEU A 219 8.51 4.34 -5.74
CA LEU A 219 8.90 3.62 -6.95
C LEU A 219 10.41 3.70 -7.18
N SER A 220 11.03 4.87 -6.97
CA SER A 220 12.47 5.04 -7.03
C SER A 220 13.21 4.13 -6.06
N ALA A 221 12.74 4.01 -4.81
CA ALA A 221 13.32 3.11 -3.81
C ALA A 221 13.16 1.62 -4.22
N LEU A 222 11.98 1.23 -4.71
CA LEU A 222 11.70 -0.15 -5.13
C LEU A 222 12.57 -0.58 -6.30
N PHE A 223 12.75 0.29 -7.30
CA PHE A 223 13.70 0.06 -8.39
C PHE A 223 15.17 0.16 -7.95
N ARG A 224 15.47 0.34 -6.66
CA ARG A 224 16.80 0.12 -6.09
C ARG A 224 16.93 -1.22 -5.36
N ALA A 225 15.83 -1.92 -5.08
CA ALA A 225 15.89 -3.28 -4.56
C ALA A 225 16.33 -4.24 -5.65
N GLN A 226 17.24 -5.15 -5.31
CA GLN A 226 17.64 -6.23 -6.21
C GLN A 226 16.48 -7.20 -6.41
N ALA A 227 15.85 -7.66 -5.31
CA ALA A 227 14.73 -8.60 -5.39
C ALA A 227 13.56 -8.06 -6.23
N PHE A 228 13.36 -6.74 -6.23
CA PHE A 228 12.30 -6.10 -7.02
C PHE A 228 12.65 -5.94 -8.50
N ARG A 229 13.93 -5.76 -8.87
CA ARG A 229 14.35 -5.52 -10.26
C ARG A 229 14.50 -6.79 -11.08
N GLU A 230 14.76 -7.91 -10.44
CA GLU A 230 14.92 -9.18 -11.12
C GLU A 230 13.56 -9.75 -11.56
N PRO A 231 13.44 -10.29 -12.80
CA PRO A 231 12.24 -11.01 -13.22
C PRO A 231 11.94 -12.20 -12.29
N GLY A 232 10.67 -12.52 -12.09
CA GLY A 232 10.23 -13.58 -11.17
C GLY A 232 9.46 -13.07 -9.95
N PRO A 233 9.00 -13.97 -9.06
CA PRO A 233 8.32 -13.59 -7.83
C PRO A 233 9.25 -12.83 -6.87
N LEU A 234 8.69 -12.06 -5.94
CA LEU A 234 9.46 -11.42 -4.88
C LEU A 234 9.73 -12.43 -3.75
N ASP A 235 10.98 -12.86 -3.63
CA ASP A 235 11.44 -13.89 -2.67
C ASP A 235 11.70 -13.34 -1.25
N LYS A 236 11.84 -12.01 -1.13
CA LYS A 236 12.06 -11.29 0.13
C LYS A 236 10.98 -10.24 0.38
N VAL A 237 10.80 -9.87 1.64
CA VAL A 237 10.07 -8.64 1.97
C VAL A 237 10.96 -7.45 1.63
N VAL A 238 10.53 -6.63 0.67
CA VAL A 238 11.20 -5.36 0.36
C VAL A 238 10.54 -4.28 1.18
N ILE A 239 11.33 -3.50 1.93
CA ILE A 239 10.86 -2.36 2.73
C ILE A 239 11.51 -1.10 2.20
N ALA A 240 10.72 -0.26 1.54
CA ALA A 240 11.11 1.07 1.13
C ALA A 240 10.92 2.04 2.30
N VAL A 241 12.02 2.61 2.80
CA VAL A 241 11.99 3.63 3.85
C VAL A 241 11.99 5.02 3.22
N LEU A 242 10.91 5.75 3.45
CA LEU A 242 10.64 7.06 2.88
C LEU A 242 10.97 8.16 3.92
N PRO A 243 11.99 9.00 3.67
CA PRO A 243 12.40 10.04 4.62
C PRO A 243 11.22 10.94 5.02
N GLY A 244 11.09 11.22 6.32
CA GLY A 244 10.03 12.12 6.82
C GLY A 244 8.61 11.55 6.82
N HIS A 245 8.41 10.32 6.35
CA HIS A 245 7.08 9.77 6.07
C HIS A 245 6.82 8.44 6.76
N GLY A 246 7.68 7.44 6.57
CA GLY A 246 7.44 6.08 7.04
C GLY A 246 8.04 5.03 6.14
N SER A 247 7.37 3.89 6.02
CA SER A 247 7.81 2.79 5.18
C SER A 247 6.66 2.17 4.40
N VAL A 248 7.00 1.63 3.24
CA VAL A 248 6.13 0.74 2.48
C VAL A 248 6.82 -0.60 2.34
N ALA A 249 6.17 -1.66 2.82
CA ALA A 249 6.65 -3.03 2.74
C ALA A 249 5.80 -3.83 1.74
N LEU A 250 6.44 -4.64 0.90
CA LEU A 250 5.74 -5.48 -0.08
C LEU A 250 6.31 -6.89 -0.10
N TYR A 251 5.45 -7.86 -0.39
CA TYR A 251 5.83 -9.26 -0.48
C TYR A 251 5.07 -10.01 -1.58
N GLY A 252 5.76 -10.96 -2.24
CA GLY A 252 5.21 -11.82 -3.28
C GLY A 252 4.80 -13.21 -2.81
N GLY A 253 5.21 -13.62 -1.62
CA GLY A 253 4.88 -14.92 -1.02
C GLY A 253 3.58 -14.92 -0.20
N PRO A 254 3.42 -15.87 0.74
CA PRO A 254 2.26 -15.94 1.61
C PRO A 254 2.00 -14.61 2.34
N ARG A 255 0.77 -14.11 2.25
CA ARG A 255 0.41 -12.75 2.73
C ARG A 255 0.57 -12.57 4.25
N GLU A 256 0.47 -13.67 5.00
CA GLU A 256 0.66 -13.72 6.45
C GLU A 256 2.13 -13.54 6.84
N GLU A 257 3.07 -13.99 6.00
CA GLU A 257 4.51 -13.88 6.27
C GLU A 257 4.98 -12.42 6.22
N LEU A 258 4.39 -11.57 5.37
CA LEU A 258 4.65 -10.13 5.41
C LEU A 258 4.28 -9.55 6.79
N THR A 259 3.10 -9.90 7.30
CA THR A 259 2.64 -9.41 8.62
C THR A 259 3.53 -9.94 9.73
N ASP A 260 3.89 -11.23 9.70
CA ASP A 260 4.78 -11.82 10.71
C ASP A 260 6.17 -11.17 10.72
N ILE A 261 6.75 -10.92 9.54
CA ILE A 261 8.04 -10.22 9.44
C ILE A 261 7.96 -8.80 10.02
N LEU A 262 6.88 -8.07 9.74
CA LEU A 262 6.70 -6.71 10.27
C LEU A 262 6.49 -6.70 11.80
N VAL A 263 5.72 -7.64 12.33
CA VAL A 263 5.37 -7.70 13.77
C VAL A 263 6.48 -8.33 14.62
N ASN A 264 7.05 -9.44 14.14
CA ASN A 264 7.95 -10.29 14.91
C ASN A 264 9.38 -10.28 14.38
N GLY A 265 9.61 -9.86 13.13
CA GLY A 265 10.91 -9.94 12.46
C GLY A 265 11.85 -8.75 12.69
N MET A 266 11.32 -7.61 13.16
CA MET A 266 12.10 -6.40 13.42
C MET A 266 11.43 -5.50 14.46
N GLU A 267 12.21 -4.62 15.08
CA GLU A 267 11.66 -3.50 15.86
C GLU A 267 11.36 -2.32 14.94
N MET A 268 10.26 -1.63 15.21
CA MET A 268 9.83 -0.42 14.51
C MET A 268 10.06 0.82 15.37
N GLU A 269 10.44 1.93 14.76
CA GLU A 269 10.60 3.23 15.40
C GLU A 269 9.89 4.33 14.62
N GLN A 270 9.79 5.51 15.23
CA GLN A 270 9.21 6.68 14.57
C GLN A 270 10.08 7.11 13.38
N PRO A 271 9.48 7.59 12.28
CA PRO A 271 10.23 8.14 11.16
C PRO A 271 11.13 9.30 11.62
N MET A 272 12.36 9.33 11.13
CA MET A 272 13.20 10.52 11.30
C MET A 272 12.66 11.64 10.42
N ARG A 273 12.21 12.74 11.06
CA ARG A 273 11.85 13.98 10.37
C ARG A 273 13.07 14.59 9.71
N VAL A 274 12.86 15.19 8.54
CA VAL A 274 13.92 15.80 7.72
C VAL A 274 14.03 17.30 8.01
#